data_AF-A0A2P9HHA5-F1
#
_entry.id   AF-A0A2P9HHA5-F1
#
_cell.length_a   1.000
_cell.length_b   1.000
_cell.length_c   1.000
_cell.angle_alpha   90.00
_cell.angle_beta   90.00
_cell.angle_gamma   90.00
#
_symmetry.space_group_name_H-M   'P 1'
#
loop_
_entity.id
_entity.type
_entity.pdbx_description
1 polymer ?
#
loop_
_entity_poly.entity_id
_entity_poly.type
_entity_poly.pdbx_seq_one_letter_code
_entity_poly.pdbx_strand_id
1 'polypeptide(L)'
;MTDEKKHVDSVKAQMNGSEYTIAIQRHALPYFEADHGSAISMLKRLMGNSWTVKDVTDVLDFAMCRQPAEGTNLMQWQMQKQFTKVDGVLVAYTETVRSTAVKEAVRAHGVGTYAPLASMVLLAALYGIDEADASFSDEEENVDG
;
A
#
# COMPACT_ATOMS: atom_id res chain seq x y z
N MET A 1 1.69 15.27 32.14
CA MET A 1 2.58 14.55 31.22
C MET A 1 1.77 14.28 29.97
N THR A 2 1.98 15.06 28.92
CA THR A 2 1.43 14.75 27.59
C THR A 2 2.25 13.59 27.07
N ASP A 3 1.64 12.42 26.98
CA ASP A 3 2.17 11.27 26.25
C ASP A 3 2.43 11.74 24.81
N GLU A 4 3.70 11.81 24.43
CA GLU A 4 4.09 12.22 23.08
C GLU A 4 3.72 11.06 22.15
N LYS A 5 2.63 11.23 21.40
CA LYS A 5 2.13 10.21 20.47
C LYS A 5 3.22 9.89 19.45
N LYS A 6 3.69 8.64 19.46
CA LYS A 6 4.67 8.16 18.49
C LYS A 6 3.99 7.96 17.15
N HIS A 7 4.44 8.69 16.14
CA HIS A 7 4.00 8.53 14.76
C HIS A 7 4.87 7.50 14.03
N VAL A 8 4.23 6.66 13.21
CA VAL A 8 4.85 5.65 12.36
C VAL A 8 4.44 5.86 10.90
N ASP A 9 5.25 5.35 9.97
CA ASP A 9 5.06 5.42 8.52
C ASP A 9 4.66 4.07 7.90
N SER A 10 4.43 3.05 8.74
CA SER A 10 4.04 1.70 8.35
C SER A 10 2.80 1.23 9.09
N VAL A 11 1.99 0.39 8.45
CA VAL A 11 0.83 -0.28 9.04
C VAL A 11 1.14 -1.77 9.21
N LYS A 12 0.88 -2.32 10.39
CA LYS A 12 0.88 -3.77 10.61
C LYS A 12 -0.48 -4.32 10.16
N ALA A 13 -0.49 -5.20 9.17
CA ALA A 13 -1.72 -5.69 8.57
C ALA A 13 -1.76 -7.22 8.64
N GLN A 14 -2.87 -7.76 9.15
CA GLN A 14 -3.27 -9.14 8.89
C GLN A 14 -4.13 -9.14 7.63
N MET A 15 -3.67 -9.87 6.61
CA MET A 15 -4.33 -10.01 5.32
C MET A 15 -4.33 -11.46 4.89
N ASN A 16 -5.52 -12.03 4.69
CA ASN A 16 -5.76 -13.37 4.19
C ASN A 16 -4.95 -14.42 4.96
N GLY A 17 -4.98 -14.32 6.30
CA GLY A 17 -4.26 -15.21 7.21
C GLY A 17 -2.75 -15.03 7.29
N SER A 18 -2.18 -13.96 6.71
CA SER A 18 -0.75 -13.64 6.77
C SER A 18 -0.51 -12.26 7.36
N GLU A 19 0.58 -12.10 8.11
CA GLU A 19 0.97 -10.82 8.70
C GLU A 19 1.97 -10.08 7.81
N TYR A 20 1.74 -8.78 7.61
CA TYR A 20 2.57 -7.89 6.81
C TYR A 20 2.86 -6.59 7.57
N THR A 21 4.03 -6.01 7.31
CA THR A 21 4.30 -4.59 7.60
C THR A 21 4.32 -3.84 6.29
N ILE A 22 3.30 -3.00 6.06
CA ILE A 22 3.03 -2.36 4.78
C ILE A 22 3.32 -0.86 4.91
N ALA A 23 4.10 -0.30 3.98
CA ALA A 23 4.46 1.11 4.00
C ALA A 23 4.69 1.63 2.59
N ILE A 24 4.36 2.88 2.33
CA ILE A 24 4.97 3.65 1.24
C ILE A 24 6.00 4.55 1.88
N GLN A 25 7.28 4.31 1.58
CA GLN A 25 8.37 5.11 2.11
C GLN A 25 8.20 6.56 1.63
N ARG A 26 8.47 7.52 2.51
CA ARG A 26 8.24 8.95 2.20
C ARG A 26 8.99 9.41 0.95
N HIS A 27 10.21 8.92 0.71
CA HIS A 27 10.97 9.22 -0.51
C HIS A 27 10.43 8.52 -1.75
N ALA A 28 9.61 7.48 -1.60
CA ALA A 28 8.97 6.76 -2.70
C ALA A 28 7.66 7.42 -3.17
N LEU A 29 7.10 8.37 -2.41
CA LEU A 29 5.87 9.08 -2.77
C LEU A 29 5.91 9.75 -4.15
N PRO A 30 6.97 10.47 -4.57
CA PRO A 30 7.02 11.08 -5.90
C PRO A 30 6.92 10.05 -7.05
N TYR A 31 7.34 8.82 -6.81
CA TYR A 31 7.27 7.73 -7.79
C TYR A 31 5.88 7.12 -7.84
N PHE A 32 5.25 6.94 -6.68
CA PHE A 32 3.84 6.60 -6.61
C PHE A 32 3.01 7.63 -7.37
N GLU A 33 3.25 8.93 -7.13
CA GLU A 33 2.50 9.99 -7.78
C GLU A 33 2.73 10.08 -9.29
N ALA A 34 3.94 9.78 -9.76
CA ALA A 34 4.25 9.68 -11.18
C ALA A 34 3.46 8.55 -11.88
N ASP A 35 3.09 7.50 -11.13
CA ASP A 35 2.50 6.27 -11.68
C ASP A 35 0.97 6.24 -11.54
N HIS A 36 0.47 6.82 -10.45
CA HIS A 36 -0.93 6.69 -10.02
C HIS A 36 -1.65 8.05 -9.86
N GLY A 37 -0.93 9.15 -10.07
CA GLY A 37 -1.40 10.51 -9.84
C GLY A 37 -1.29 10.93 -8.36
N SER A 38 -1.77 12.15 -8.06
CA SER A 38 -1.60 12.77 -6.73
C SER A 38 -2.04 11.87 -5.57
N ALA A 39 -1.12 11.62 -4.64
CA ALA A 39 -1.34 10.76 -3.46
C ALA A 39 -2.41 11.36 -2.54
N ILE A 40 -2.36 12.67 -2.31
CA ILE A 40 -3.38 13.40 -1.53
C ILE A 40 -4.76 13.28 -2.18
N SER A 41 -4.84 13.39 -3.52
CA SER A 41 -6.11 13.27 -4.22
C SER A 41 -6.69 11.86 -4.14
N MET A 42 -5.83 10.84 -4.19
CA MET A 42 -6.24 9.45 -4.01
C MET A 42 -6.68 9.17 -2.57
N LEU A 43 -5.96 9.66 -1.57
CA LEU A 43 -6.35 9.56 -0.16
C LEU A 43 -7.75 10.14 0.08
N LYS A 44 -8.05 11.33 -0.49
CA LYS A 44 -9.39 11.93 -0.40
C LYS A 44 -10.48 11.04 -1.01
N ARG A 45 -10.21 10.37 -2.13
CA ARG A 45 -11.17 9.43 -2.74
C ARG A 45 -11.39 8.20 -1.87
N LEU A 46 -10.33 7.63 -1.31
CA LEU A 46 -10.38 6.47 -0.43
C LEU A 46 -11.18 6.77 0.84
N MET A 47 -10.91 7.90 1.50
CA MET A 47 -11.65 8.33 2.70
C MET A 47 -13.09 8.77 2.40
N GLY A 48 -13.37 9.23 1.17
CA GLY A 48 -14.68 9.76 0.76
C GLY A 48 -15.61 8.74 0.11
N ASN A 49 -15.29 7.44 0.14
CA ASN A 49 -16.04 6.38 -0.55
C ASN A 49 -16.23 6.60 -2.06
N SER A 50 -15.39 7.42 -2.67
CA SER A 50 -15.39 7.69 -4.12
C SER A 50 -14.21 7.01 -4.81
N TRP A 51 -13.74 5.90 -4.23
CA TRP A 51 -12.61 5.12 -4.71
C TRP A 51 -13.05 4.04 -5.69
N THR A 52 -12.11 3.61 -6.52
CA THR A 52 -12.25 2.49 -7.44
C THR A 52 -11.43 1.30 -6.97
N VAL A 53 -11.70 0.10 -7.50
CA VAL A 53 -10.86 -1.09 -7.28
C VAL A 53 -9.38 -0.77 -7.54
N LYS A 54 -9.11 0.02 -8.60
CA LYS A 54 -7.77 0.41 -8.99
C LYS A 54 -7.08 1.26 -7.92
N ASP A 55 -7.77 2.22 -7.31
CA ASP A 55 -7.19 3.07 -6.25
C ASP A 55 -6.69 2.22 -5.07
N VAL A 56 -7.48 1.22 -4.65
CA VAL A 56 -7.11 0.32 -3.54
C VAL A 56 -5.94 -0.57 -3.95
N THR A 57 -6.03 -1.23 -5.10
CA THR A 57 -4.97 -2.16 -5.52
C THR A 57 -3.67 -1.45 -5.83
N ASP A 58 -3.70 -0.27 -6.46
CA ASP A 58 -2.49 0.50 -6.78
C ASP A 58 -1.69 0.86 -5.51
N VAL A 59 -2.38 1.32 -4.46
CA VAL A 59 -1.73 1.65 -3.18
C VAL A 59 -1.09 0.42 -2.55
N LEU A 60 -1.86 -0.66 -2.41
CA LEU A 60 -1.40 -1.86 -1.72
C LEU A 60 -0.30 -2.58 -2.51
N ASP A 61 -0.43 -2.65 -3.84
CA ASP A 61 0.60 -3.23 -4.70
C ASP A 61 1.89 -2.41 -4.62
N PHE A 62 1.82 -1.08 -4.72
CA PHE A 62 3.01 -0.24 -4.61
C PHE A 62 3.68 -0.37 -3.23
N ALA A 63 2.89 -0.43 -2.16
CA ALA A 63 3.40 -0.52 -0.80
C ALA A 63 4.02 -1.90 -0.47
N MET A 64 3.52 -2.97 -1.09
CA MET A 64 4.02 -4.34 -0.88
C MET A 64 5.13 -4.73 -1.88
N CYS A 65 5.25 -4.02 -2.99
CA CYS A 65 6.32 -4.25 -3.97
C CYS A 65 7.61 -3.51 -3.61
N ARG A 66 8.69 -3.86 -4.33
CA ARG A 66 9.97 -3.17 -4.21
C ARG A 66 9.83 -1.70 -4.64
N GLN A 67 10.07 -0.81 -3.69
CA GLN A 67 10.10 0.63 -3.89
C GLN A 67 11.49 1.10 -4.37
N PRO A 68 11.58 2.25 -5.06
CA PRO A 68 12.85 2.81 -5.48
C PRO A 68 13.72 3.13 -4.26
N ALA A 69 15.03 2.86 -4.38
CA ALA A 69 15.99 3.26 -3.36
C ALA A 69 16.07 4.79 -3.28
N GLU A 70 16.41 5.31 -2.11
CA GLU A 70 16.65 6.74 -1.93
C GLU A 70 17.73 7.24 -2.91
N GLY A 71 17.50 8.39 -3.53
CA GLY A 71 18.40 8.93 -4.55
C GLY A 71 18.28 8.30 -5.94
N THR A 72 17.38 7.33 -6.15
CA THR A 72 16.96 6.95 -7.51
C THR A 72 16.40 8.20 -8.23
N ASN A 73 16.43 8.25 -9.55
CA ASN A 73 15.71 9.29 -10.28
C ASN A 73 14.50 8.69 -11.03
N LEU A 74 13.53 9.54 -11.38
CA LEU A 74 12.27 9.08 -12.01
C LEU A 74 12.51 8.31 -13.31
N MET A 75 13.50 8.71 -14.12
CA MET A 75 13.81 8.02 -15.38
C MET A 75 14.39 6.62 -15.14
N GLN A 76 15.26 6.47 -14.15
CA GLN A 76 15.79 5.17 -13.72
C GLN A 76 14.67 4.28 -13.18
N TRP A 77 13.76 4.83 -12.36
CA TRP A 77 12.58 4.11 -11.90
C TRP A 77 11.70 3.64 -13.06
N GLN A 78 11.41 4.51 -14.02
CA GLN A 78 10.64 4.16 -15.21
C GLN A 78 11.28 3.03 -16.04
N MET A 79 12.61 3.01 -16.15
CA MET A 79 13.33 1.92 -16.83
C MET A 79 13.34 0.62 -16.01
N GLN A 80 13.49 0.70 -14.68
CA GLN A 80 13.48 -0.49 -13.81
C GLN A 80 12.09 -1.15 -13.76
N LYS A 81 11.02 -0.36 -13.79
CA LYS A 81 9.65 -0.86 -13.98
C LYS A 81 9.37 -1.48 -15.34
N GLN A 82 10.35 -1.63 -16.21
CA GLN A 82 10.16 -2.47 -17.39
C GLN A 82 10.53 -3.91 -17.10
N PHE A 83 11.36 -4.18 -16.08
CA PHE A 83 11.90 -5.50 -15.81
C PHE A 83 12.09 -5.74 -14.31
N THR A 84 11.45 -6.77 -13.76
CA THR A 84 11.77 -7.27 -12.40
C THR A 84 12.54 -8.57 -12.49
N LYS A 85 13.18 -8.99 -11.39
CA LYS A 85 13.76 -10.33 -11.27
C LYS A 85 12.85 -11.21 -10.42
N VAL A 86 12.35 -12.30 -11.00
CA VAL A 86 11.65 -13.38 -10.28
C VAL A 86 12.51 -14.63 -10.37
N ASP A 87 12.93 -15.20 -9.24
CA ASP A 87 13.81 -16.37 -9.17
C ASP A 87 15.09 -16.25 -10.04
N GLY A 88 15.64 -15.03 -10.10
CA GLY A 88 16.84 -14.71 -10.89
C GLY A 88 16.59 -14.42 -12.37
N VAL A 89 15.37 -14.59 -12.88
CA VAL A 89 14.98 -14.33 -14.26
C VAL A 89 14.44 -12.91 -14.42
N LEU A 90 15.00 -12.15 -15.36
CA LEU A 90 14.46 -10.85 -15.76
C LEU A 90 13.14 -11.06 -16.50
N VAL A 91 12.04 -10.64 -15.90
CA VAL A 91 10.70 -10.69 -16.49
C VAL A 91 10.18 -9.28 -16.68
N ALA A 92 9.47 -9.02 -17.78
CA ALA A 92 8.87 -7.73 -18.01
C ALA A 92 7.89 -7.41 -16.86
N TYR A 93 8.05 -6.24 -16.24
CA TYR A 93 7.16 -5.78 -15.18
C TYR A 93 5.84 -5.37 -15.83
N THR A 94 5.01 -6.40 -15.95
CA THR A 94 3.64 -6.36 -16.42
C THR A 94 2.75 -6.35 -15.16
N GLU A 95 1.45 -6.04 -15.29
CA GLU A 95 0.48 -6.17 -14.17
C GLU A 95 0.51 -7.55 -13.47
N THR A 96 1.16 -8.52 -14.09
CA THR A 96 1.51 -9.84 -13.56
C THR A 96 2.37 -9.79 -12.28
N VAL A 97 3.17 -8.73 -12.06
CA VAL A 97 3.99 -8.53 -10.84
C VAL A 97 3.28 -7.65 -9.79
N ARG A 98 1.95 -7.49 -9.89
CA ARG A 98 1.17 -7.05 -8.72
C ARG A 98 1.28 -8.12 -7.64
N SER A 99 1.26 -7.70 -6.37
CA SER A 99 1.44 -8.60 -5.23
C SER A 99 0.43 -9.73 -5.31
N THR A 100 0.91 -10.98 -5.45
CA THR A 100 0.05 -12.17 -5.42
C THR A 100 -0.80 -12.16 -4.15
N ALA A 101 -0.24 -11.70 -3.03
CA ALA A 101 -0.95 -11.54 -1.77
C ALA A 101 -2.14 -10.57 -1.89
N VAL A 102 -1.98 -9.39 -2.50
CA VAL A 102 -3.09 -8.43 -2.68
C VAL A 102 -4.18 -9.02 -3.57
N LYS A 103 -3.79 -9.69 -4.67
CA LYS A 103 -4.75 -10.33 -5.58
C LYS A 103 -5.55 -11.43 -4.90
N GLU A 104 -4.89 -12.29 -4.12
CA GLU A 104 -5.54 -13.38 -3.40
C GLU A 104 -6.44 -12.86 -2.29
N ALA A 105 -5.95 -11.88 -1.52
CA ALA A 105 -6.67 -11.21 -0.44
C ALA A 105 -7.97 -10.54 -0.96
N VAL A 106 -7.88 -9.76 -2.04
CA VAL A 106 -9.04 -9.12 -2.69
C VAL A 106 -10.01 -10.16 -3.26
N ARG A 107 -9.52 -11.29 -3.77
CA ARG A 107 -10.37 -12.38 -4.27
C ARG A 107 -11.12 -13.08 -3.15
N ALA A 108 -10.53 -13.23 -1.98
CA ALA A 108 -11.10 -13.92 -0.83
C ALA A 108 -12.12 -13.04 -0.07
N HIS A 109 -11.77 -11.79 0.24
CA HIS A 109 -12.55 -10.93 1.13
C HIS A 109 -13.18 -9.72 0.45
N GLY A 110 -12.95 -9.54 -0.86
CA GLY A 110 -13.42 -8.38 -1.61
C GLY A 110 -12.56 -7.13 -1.40
N VAL A 111 -12.54 -6.23 -2.40
CA VAL A 111 -11.69 -5.03 -2.35
C VAL A 111 -12.12 -4.00 -1.30
N GLY A 112 -13.41 -3.95 -0.97
CA GLY A 112 -13.95 -3.00 0.00
C GLY A 112 -13.35 -3.18 1.40
N THR A 113 -13.04 -4.42 1.77
CA THR A 113 -12.39 -4.79 3.03
C THR A 113 -11.03 -4.12 3.19
N TYR A 114 -10.29 -3.91 2.10
CA TYR A 114 -8.94 -3.34 2.14
C TYR A 114 -8.86 -1.85 1.80
N ALA A 115 -9.99 -1.20 1.48
CA ALA A 115 -10.01 0.25 1.27
C ALA A 115 -9.56 1.05 2.53
N PRO A 116 -9.96 0.66 3.77
CA PRO A 116 -9.41 1.25 4.98
C PRO A 116 -7.89 1.09 5.08
N LEU A 117 -7.35 -0.11 4.82
CA LEU A 117 -5.91 -0.36 4.82
C LEU A 117 -5.16 0.53 3.82
N ALA A 118 -5.66 0.64 2.58
CA ALA A 118 -5.07 1.53 1.58
C ALA A 118 -5.09 3.00 2.04
N SER A 119 -6.16 3.43 2.71
CA SER A 119 -6.26 4.77 3.29
C SER A 119 -5.19 4.99 4.37
N MET A 120 -5.04 4.02 5.28
CA MET A 120 -4.05 4.08 6.37
C MET A 120 -2.62 4.13 5.82
N VAL A 121 -2.30 3.33 4.81
CA VAL A 121 -0.97 3.31 4.18
C VAL A 121 -0.62 4.67 3.54
N LEU A 122 -1.55 5.27 2.79
CA LEU A 122 -1.32 6.61 2.23
C LEU A 122 -1.26 7.70 3.31
N LEU A 123 -2.10 7.61 4.33
CA LEU A 123 -2.09 8.54 5.46
C LEU A 123 -0.74 8.49 6.20
N ALA A 124 -0.23 7.28 6.47
CA ALA A 124 1.06 7.05 7.11
C ALA A 124 2.21 7.62 6.28
N ALA A 125 2.21 7.41 4.96
CA ALA A 125 3.25 7.92 4.07
C ALA A 125 3.27 9.45 4.01
N LEU A 126 2.10 10.09 3.92
CA LEU A 126 1.96 11.54 3.77
C LEU A 126 2.23 12.27 5.09
N TYR A 127 1.60 11.83 6.18
CA TYR A 127 1.52 12.58 7.43
C TYR A 127 2.09 11.82 8.64
N GLY A 128 2.31 10.51 8.51
CA GLY A 128 2.45 9.63 9.67
C GLY A 128 1.09 9.33 10.29
N ILE A 129 1.01 8.19 10.99
CA ILE A 129 -0.16 7.81 11.80
C ILE A 129 0.29 7.46 13.21
N ASP A 130 -0.60 7.60 14.18
CA ASP A 130 -0.32 7.18 15.56
C ASP A 130 -0.04 5.67 15.57
N GLU A 131 0.99 5.23 16.31
CA GLU A 131 1.34 3.81 16.41
C GLU A 131 0.19 2.95 16.93
N ALA A 132 -0.66 3.52 17.80
CA ALA A 132 -1.85 2.85 18.33
C ALA A 132 -2.92 2.58 17.26
N ASP A 133 -2.95 3.40 16.20
CA ASP A 133 -3.90 3.27 15.09
C ASP A 133 -3.27 2.53 13.90
N ALA A 134 -1.99 2.15 13.97
CA ALA A 134 -1.22 1.57 12.87
C ALA A 134 -1.39 0.05 12.71
N SER A 135 -2.61 -0.45 12.90
CA SER A 135 -2.95 -1.87 12.78
C SER A 135 -4.24 -2.10 12.00
N PHE A 136 -4.24 -3.13 11.15
CA PHE A 136 -5.40 -3.55 10.36
C PHE A 136 -5.53 -5.08 10.37
N SER A 137 -6.77 -5.58 10.36
CA SER A 137 -7.08 -7.01 10.14
C SER A 137 -8.30 -7.13 9.23
N ASP A 138 -8.27 -8.12 8.34
CA ASP A 138 -9.38 -8.48 7.45
C ASP A 138 -10.23 -9.65 7.97
N GLU A 139 -9.96 -10.12 9.20
CA GLU A 139 -10.86 -11.03 9.90
C GLU A 139 -12.15 -10.27 10.25
N GLU A 140 -13.30 -10.83 9.84
CA GLU A 140 -14.59 -10.34 10.34
C GLU A 140 -14.59 -10.49 11.87
N GLU A 141 -14.85 -9.41 12.60
CA GLU A 141 -15.28 -9.54 13.99
C GLU A 141 -16.51 -10.45 13.98
N ASN A 142 -16.34 -11.70 14.41
CA ASN A 142 -17.46 -12.59 14.72
C ASN A 142 -18.24 -11.92 15.87
N VAL A 143 -19.13 -11.01 15.52
CA VAL A 143 -20.26 -10.64 16.38
C VAL A 143 -21.24 -11.79 16.28
N ASP A 144 -20.97 -12.84 17.07
CA ASP A 144 -22.00 -13.79 17.47
C ASP A 144 -23.15 -12.99 18.09
N GLY A 145 -24.24 -12.86 17.33
CA GLY A 145 -25.50 -12.21 17.72
C GLY A 145 -26.68 -13.15 17.51
#